data_AF-A0A9E5JYM5-F1
#
_entry.id   AF-A0A9E5JYM5-F1
#
_cell.length_a   1.000
_cell.length_b   1.000
_cell.length_c   1.000
_cell.angle_alpha   90.00
_cell.angle_beta   90.00
_cell.angle_gamma   90.00
#
_symmetry.space_group_name_H-M   'P 1'
#
loop_
_entity.id
_entity.type
_entity.pdbx_description
1 polymer ?
#
loop_
_entity_poly.entity_id
_entity_poly.type
_entity_poly.pdbx_seq_one_letter_code
_entity_poly.pdbx_strand_id
1 'polypeptide(L)'
;MKSNAELLALVRQAVAETLRKKDGVRDDEKIGQDLGAESIDRIDLTFRLEEVVEKSLDEKILFAEPDPTVADLARRLVGMLEEKK
;
A
#
# COMPACT_ATOMS: atom_id res chain seq x y z
N MET A 1 -5.71 -15.30 8.27
CA MET A 1 -4.57 -14.41 8.01
C MET A 1 -4.37 -14.42 6.50
N LYS A 2 -4.46 -13.26 5.85
CA LYS A 2 -4.31 -13.15 4.39
C LYS A 2 -2.88 -13.58 4.02
N SER A 3 -2.71 -14.34 2.95
CA SER A 3 -1.41 -14.70 2.41
C SER A 3 -0.70 -13.47 1.82
N ASN A 4 0.62 -13.55 1.63
CA ASN A 4 1.40 -12.46 1.03
C ASN A 4 0.88 -12.12 -0.40
N ALA A 5 0.48 -13.13 -1.18
CA ALA A 5 -0.12 -12.92 -2.49
C ALA A 5 -1.47 -12.18 -2.42
N GLU A 6 -2.31 -12.49 -1.43
CA GLU A 6 -3.57 -11.79 -1.20
C GLU A 6 -3.36 -10.34 -0.76
N LEU A 7 -2.37 -10.09 0.10
CA LEU A 7 -2.02 -8.74 0.53
C LEU A 7 -1.44 -7.91 -0.62
N LEU A 8 -0.61 -8.51 -1.47
CA LEU A 8 -0.11 -7.84 -2.66
C LEU A 8 -1.24 -7.46 -3.63
N ALA A 9 -2.19 -8.37 -3.87
CA ALA A 9 -3.35 -8.10 -4.72
C ALA A 9 -4.21 -6.96 -4.14
N LEU A 10 -4.41 -6.96 -2.83
CA LEU A 10 -5.13 -5.90 -2.11
C LEU A 10 -4.43 -4.56 -2.27
N VAL A 11 -3.12 -4.49 -2.04
CA VAL A 11 -2.36 -3.25 -2.20
C VAL A 11 -2.44 -2.73 -3.63
N ARG A 12 -2.25 -3.59 -4.64
CA ARG A 12 -2.39 -3.20 -6.05
C ARG A 12 -3.76 -2.59 -6.31
N GLN A 13 -4.82 -3.23 -5.82
CA GLN A 13 -6.18 -2.75 -5.98
C GLN A 13 -6.38 -1.39 -5.29
N ALA A 14 -5.97 -1.25 -4.03
CA ALA A 14 -6.12 -0.01 -3.29
C ALA A 14 -5.36 1.15 -3.96
N VAL A 15 -4.13 0.91 -4.42
CA VAL A 15 -3.31 1.89 -5.15
C VAL A 15 -3.97 2.27 -6.48
N ALA A 16 -4.42 1.28 -7.25
CA ALA A 16 -5.10 1.52 -8.53
C ALA A 16 -6.37 2.35 -8.35
N GLU A 17 -7.16 2.06 -7.32
CA GLU A 17 -8.42 2.75 -7.06
C GLU A 17 -8.20 4.18 -6.53
N THR A 18 -7.26 4.39 -5.60
CA THR A 18 -6.94 5.73 -5.07
C THR A 18 -6.37 6.62 -6.17
N LEU A 19 -5.46 6.10 -7.01
CA LEU A 19 -4.83 6.87 -8.09
C LEU A 19 -5.57 6.80 -9.44
N ARG A 20 -6.75 6.16 -9.46
CA ARG A 20 -7.61 6.00 -10.65
C ARG A 20 -6.88 5.42 -11.87
N LYS A 21 -5.99 4.45 -11.64
CA LYS A 21 -5.22 3.75 -12.69
C LYS A 21 -6.13 2.77 -13.43
N LYS A 22 -6.15 2.87 -14.77
CA LYS A 22 -6.99 2.03 -15.63
C LYS A 22 -6.32 0.71 -16.01
N ASP A 23 -5.00 0.71 -16.14
CA ASP A 23 -4.24 -0.42 -16.68
C ASP A 23 -3.60 -1.29 -15.57
N GLY A 24 -4.13 -1.20 -14.35
CA GLY A 24 -3.54 -1.83 -13.17
C GLY A 24 -2.26 -1.13 -12.72
N VAL A 25 -1.60 -1.75 -11.74
CA VAL A 25 -0.37 -1.23 -11.12
C VAL A 25 0.62 -2.38 -10.98
N ARG A 26 1.90 -2.11 -11.26
CA ARG A 26 2.99 -3.08 -11.16
C ARG A 26 3.65 -3.02 -9.78
N ASP A 27 4.28 -4.11 -9.42
CA ASP A 27 4.92 -4.29 -8.10
C ASP A 27 6.13 -3.39 -7.89
N ASP A 28 6.85 -3.11 -8.96
CA ASP A 28 8.09 -2.35 -9.00
C ASP A 28 7.86 -0.83 -9.08
N GLU A 29 6.62 -0.39 -9.27
CA GLU A 29 6.27 1.02 -9.37
C GLU A 29 6.29 1.67 -7.99
N LYS A 30 7.03 2.76 -7.89
CA LYS A 30 7.09 3.63 -6.73
C LYS A 30 5.80 4.44 -6.59
N ILE A 31 5.27 4.46 -5.38
CA ILE A 31 3.97 5.07 -5.07
C ILE A 31 3.94 6.54 -5.47
N GLY A 32 4.98 7.32 -5.15
CA GLY A 32 5.09 8.70 -5.60
C GLY A 32 5.70 8.83 -6.97
N GLN A 33 6.96 8.40 -7.11
CA GLN A 33 7.78 8.75 -8.26
C GLN A 33 7.22 8.22 -9.59
N ASP A 34 6.66 7.01 -9.59
CA ASP A 34 6.18 6.38 -10.82
C ASP A 34 4.66 6.54 -10.98
N LEU A 35 3.90 6.44 -9.88
CA LEU A 35 2.44 6.47 -9.92
C LEU A 35 1.84 7.86 -9.69
N GLY A 36 2.64 8.83 -9.24
CA GLY A 36 2.22 10.20 -9.00
C GLY A 36 1.33 10.37 -7.77
N ALA A 37 1.48 9.53 -6.75
CA ALA A 37 0.76 9.72 -5.49
C ALA A 37 1.32 10.91 -4.71
N GLU A 38 0.48 11.92 -4.55
CA GLU A 38 0.75 13.08 -3.71
C GLU A 38 0.47 12.75 -2.23
N SER A 39 0.83 13.67 -1.33
CA SER A 39 0.63 13.47 0.11
C SER A 39 -0.82 13.15 0.49
N ILE A 40 -1.80 13.77 -0.18
CA ILE A 40 -3.22 13.50 0.08
C ILE A 40 -3.61 12.09 -0.37
N ASP A 41 -3.10 11.64 -1.52
CA ASP A 41 -3.35 10.28 -2.02
C ASP A 41 -2.73 9.23 -1.10
N ARG A 42 -1.55 9.50 -0.52
CA ARG A 42 -0.90 8.61 0.45
C ARG A 42 -1.69 8.50 1.75
N ILE A 43 -2.27 9.61 2.21
CA ILE A 43 -3.14 9.61 3.38
C ILE A 43 -4.42 8.82 3.08
N ASP A 44 -5.09 9.07 1.94
CA ASP A 44 -6.27 8.33 1.50
C ASP A 44 -5.99 6.82 1.38
N LEU A 45 -4.87 6.46 0.74
CA LEU A 45 -4.43 5.08 0.61
C LEU A 45 -4.16 4.43 1.97
N THR A 46 -3.64 5.17 2.95
CA THR A 46 -3.46 4.66 4.33
C THR A 46 -4.81 4.24 4.90
N PHE A 47 -5.78 5.15 4.92
CA PHE A 47 -7.13 4.87 5.45
C PHE A 47 -7.79 3.70 4.74
N ARG A 48 -7.69 3.65 3.41
CA ARG A 48 -8.25 2.56 2.61
C ARG A 48 -7.62 1.21 2.94
N LEU A 49 -6.31 1.17 3.16
CA LEU A 49 -5.63 -0.06 3.58
C LEU A 49 -6.05 -0.47 5.00
N GLU A 50 -6.17 0.49 5.93
CA GLU A 50 -6.64 0.23 7.31
C GLU A 50 -8.01 -0.44 7.33
N GLU A 51 -8.94 0.04 6.49
CA GLU A 51 -10.28 -0.54 6.36
C GLU A 51 -10.23 -2.00 5.89
N VAL A 52 -9.41 -2.31 4.88
CA VAL A 52 -9.37 -3.67 4.31
C VAL A 52 -8.57 -4.65 5.20
N VAL A 53 -7.61 -4.16 5.98
CA VAL A 53 -6.87 -5.00 6.95
C VAL A 53 -7.49 -5.00 8.34
N GLU A 54 -8.56 -4.24 8.56
CA GLU A 54 -9.26 -4.05 9.85
C GLU A 54 -8.31 -3.70 11.00
N LYS A 55 -7.31 -2.86 10.71
CA LYS A 55 -6.25 -2.50 11.65
C LYS A 55 -5.68 -1.12 11.33
N SER A 56 -5.41 -0.33 12.36
CA SER A 56 -4.73 0.95 12.20
C SER A 56 -3.29 0.77 11.71
N LEU A 57 -2.90 1.61 10.76
CA LEU A 57 -1.59 1.67 10.12
C LEU A 57 -0.91 3.00 10.49
N ASP A 58 0.41 2.98 10.60
CA ASP A 58 1.18 4.21 10.74
C ASP A 58 1.27 4.90 9.38
N GLU A 59 0.87 6.18 9.28
CA GLU A 59 0.98 6.99 8.06
C GLU A 59 2.38 6.93 7.44
N LYS A 60 3.43 6.79 8.27
CA LYS A 60 4.83 6.69 7.84
C LYS A 60 5.09 5.49 6.94
N ILE A 61 4.20 4.49 6.90
CA ILE A 61 4.31 3.36 5.99
C ILE A 61 4.37 3.80 4.52
N LEU A 62 3.69 4.89 4.19
CA LEU A 62 3.64 5.46 2.85
C LEU A 62 4.59 6.64 2.65
N PHE A 63 5.12 7.24 3.72
CA PHE A 63 6.06 8.38 3.65
C PHE A 63 7.52 7.99 3.94
N ALA A 64 7.91 6.75 3.64
CA ALA A 64 9.28 6.29 3.85
C ALA A 64 10.23 6.76 2.74
N GLU A 65 11.51 6.88 3.10
CA GLU A 65 12.62 7.12 2.18
C GLU A 65 13.55 5.89 2.12
N PRO A 66 13.84 5.33 0.93
CA PRO A 66 13.35 5.76 -0.38
C PRO A 66 11.85 5.52 -0.58
N ASP A 67 11.25 6.26 -1.52
CA ASP A 67 9.84 6.14 -1.91
C ASP A 67 9.45 4.66 -2.14
N PRO A 68 8.49 4.11 -1.38
CA PRO A 68 8.20 2.68 -1.41
C PRO A 68 7.60 2.28 -2.74
N THR A 69 7.94 1.06 -3.18
CA THR A 69 7.21 0.38 -4.25
C THR A 69 5.91 -0.25 -3.74
N VAL A 70 5.04 -0.65 -4.65
CA VAL A 70 3.82 -1.43 -4.33
C VAL A 70 4.16 -2.73 -3.60
N ALA A 71 5.21 -3.43 -4.01
CA ALA A 71 5.68 -4.63 -3.31
C ALA A 71 6.27 -4.32 -1.92
N ASP A 72 6.95 -3.19 -1.74
CA ASP A 72 7.44 -2.77 -0.43
C ASP A 72 6.29 -2.54 0.55
N LEU A 73 5.23 -1.88 0.08
CA LEU A 73 4.05 -1.61 0.89
C LEU A 73 3.36 -2.91 1.32
N ALA A 74 3.18 -3.87 0.40
CA ALA A 74 2.64 -5.19 0.73
C ALA A 74 3.50 -5.93 1.77
N ARG A 75 4.83 -5.92 1.61
CA ARG A 75 5.75 -6.55 2.58
C ARG A 75 5.69 -5.90 3.97
N ARG A 76 5.59 -4.58 4.04
CA ARG A 76 5.43 -3.86 5.31
C ARG A 76 4.12 -4.22 6.00
N LEU A 77 3.02 -4.33 5.25
CA LEU A 77 1.74 -4.77 5.79
C LEU A 77 1.82 -6.20 6.34
N VAL A 78 2.50 -7.13 5.65
CA VAL A 78 2.73 -8.48 6.17
C VAL A 78 3.44 -8.42 7.53
N GLY A 79 4.58 -7.72 7.61
CA GLY A 79 5.33 -7.59 8.86
C GLY A 79 4.47 -7.05 10.01
N MET A 80 3.70 -5.98 9.75
CA MET A 80 2.81 -5.39 10.75
C MET A 80 1.68 -6.34 11.19
N LEU A 81 1.19 -7.20 10.31
CA LEU A 81 0.16 -8.20 10.64
C LEU A 81 0.73 -9.39 11.40
N GLU A 82 2.02 -9.71 11.21
CA GLU A 82 2.72 -10.81 11.89
C GLU A 82 3.26 -10.44 13.28
N GLU A 83 3.71 -9.19 13.50
CA GLU A 83 4.27 -8.71 14.79
C GLU A 83 3.28 -8.71 15.98
N LYS A 84 2.05 -9.21 15.81
CA LYS A 84 1.06 -9.39 16.89
C LYS A 84 0.65 -10.85 17.15
N LYS A 85 1.43 -11.84 16.71
CA LYS A 85 1.27 -13.23 17.17
C LYS A 85 2.11 -13.56 18.39
#